data_AF-A0A383EY16-F1
#
_entry.id   AF-A0A383EY16-F1
#
_cell.length_a   1.000
_cell.length_b   1.000
_cell.length_c   1.000
_cell.angle_alpha   90.00
_cell.angle_beta   90.00
_cell.angle_gamma   90.00
#
_symmetry.space_group_name_H-M   'P 1'
#
loop_
_entity.id
_entity.type
_entity.pdbx_description
1 polymer ?
#
loop_
_entity_poly.entity_id
_entity_poly.type
_entity_poly.pdbx_seq_one_letter_code
_entity_poly.pdbx_strand_id
1 'polypeptide(L)'
;VKLFNFFIVLIFISINQTLNADEILDLGKNIFLEKGNCSTCHTLLDAGSNGDIGPNLNEIKPSFEKIIMAVSNGIGVMPAYEGILTSKEIETVAIYVSEKSN
;
A
#
# COMPACT_ATOMS: atom_id res chain seq x y z
N VAL A 1 41.33 -7.53 -5.89
CA VAL A 1 40.74 -7.83 -4.55
C VAL A 1 39.89 -6.68 -4.02
N LYS A 2 40.40 -5.43 -3.90
CA LYS A 2 39.59 -4.28 -3.44
C LYS A 2 38.34 -3.99 -4.29
N LEU A 3 38.43 -4.08 -5.62
CA LEU A 3 37.31 -3.87 -6.53
C LEU A 3 36.26 -5.01 -6.48
N PHE A 4 36.70 -6.24 -6.17
CA PHE A 4 35.84 -7.42 -6.04
C PHE A 4 35.05 -7.37 -4.71
N ASN A 5 35.69 -6.95 -3.61
CA ASN A 5 34.99 -6.70 -2.35
C ASN A 5 33.99 -5.53 -2.46
N PHE A 6 34.29 -4.50 -3.25
CA PHE A 6 33.35 -3.40 -3.49
C PHE A 6 32.09 -3.87 -4.24
N PHE A 7 32.26 -4.73 -5.25
CA PHE A 7 31.13 -5.35 -5.95
C PHE A 7 30.28 -6.23 -5.03
N ILE A 8 30.89 -7.01 -4.12
CA ILE A 8 30.15 -7.82 -3.15
C ILE A 8 29.33 -6.92 -2.20
N VAL A 9 29.90 -5.82 -1.69
CA VAL A 9 29.18 -4.89 -0.81
C VAL A 9 27.99 -4.23 -1.53
N LEU A 10 28.16 -3.82 -2.80
CA LEU A 10 27.07 -3.25 -3.59
C LEU A 10 25.94 -4.25 -3.84
N ILE A 11 26.27 -5.51 -4.15
CA ILE A 11 25.29 -6.59 -4.33
C ILE A 11 24.52 -6.83 -3.02
N PHE A 12 25.20 -6.86 -1.87
CA PHE A 12 24.55 -7.01 -0.57
C PHE A 12 23.59 -5.84 -0.25
N ILE A 13 23.96 -4.59 -0.56
CA ILE A 13 23.09 -3.43 -0.34
C ILE A 13 21.83 -3.51 -1.20
N SER A 14 21.97 -3.84 -2.49
CA SER A 14 20.83 -3.93 -3.41
C SER A 14 19.82 -5.03 -3.02
N ILE A 15 20.29 -6.17 -2.50
CA ILE A 15 19.41 -7.28 -2.06
C ILE A 15 18.60 -6.89 -0.81
N ASN A 16 19.18 -6.12 0.11
CA ASN A 16 18.46 -5.69 1.33
C ASN A 16 17.34 -4.69 1.03
N GLN A 17 17.48 -3.87 -0.02
CA GLN A 17 16.46 -2.89 -0.40
C GLN A 17 15.20 -3.54 -0.99
N THR A 18 15.35 -4.60 -1.78
CA THR A 18 14.20 -5.28 -2.40
C THR A 18 13.34 -6.02 -1.37
N LEU A 19 13.95 -6.68 -0.39
CA LEU A 19 13.24 -7.40 0.66
C LEU A 19 12.32 -6.50 1.50
N ASN A 20 12.73 -5.25 1.73
CA ASN A 20 11.94 -4.30 2.51
C ASN A 20 10.73 -3.75 1.74
N ALA A 21 10.85 -3.56 0.43
CA ALA A 21 9.75 -3.08 -0.41
C ALA A 21 8.63 -4.11 -0.51
N ASP A 22 8.97 -5.39 -0.72
CA ASP A 22 7.99 -6.48 -0.79
C ASP A 22 7.25 -6.64 0.55
N GLU A 23 7.97 -6.56 1.68
CA GLU A 23 7.38 -6.62 3.02
C GLU A 23 6.37 -5.49 3.27
N ILE A 24 6.67 -4.26 2.83
CA ILE A 24 5.74 -3.12 2.96
C ILE A 24 4.47 -3.36 2.13
N LEU A 25 4.60 -3.91 0.92
CA LEU A 25 3.45 -4.20 0.06
C LEU A 25 2.57 -5.32 0.64
N ASP A 26 3.17 -6.37 1.18
CA ASP A 26 2.44 -7.45 1.85
C ASP A 26 1.71 -6.95 3.11
N LEU A 27 2.36 -6.10 3.91
CA LEU A 27 1.72 -5.47 5.07
C LEU A 27 0.56 -4.56 4.63
N GLY A 28 0.74 -3.77 3.57
CA GLY A 28 -0.30 -2.88 3.05
C GLY A 28 -1.49 -3.67 2.50
N LYS A 29 -1.25 -4.80 1.86
CA LYS A 29 -2.28 -5.75 1.44
C LYS A 29 -3.05 -6.32 2.63
N ASN A 30 -2.35 -6.73 3.69
CA ASN A 30 -2.99 -7.23 4.90
C ASN A 30 -3.86 -6.15 5.57
N ILE A 31 -3.40 -4.90 5.63
CA ILE A 31 -4.21 -3.79 6.15
C ILE A 31 -5.44 -3.57 5.25
N PHE A 32 -5.26 -3.59 3.93
CA PHE A 32 -6.35 -3.45 2.96
C PHE A 32 -7.44 -4.51 3.14
N LEU A 33 -7.05 -5.77 3.38
CA LEU A 33 -7.96 -6.91 3.52
C LEU A 33 -8.60 -6.99 4.92
N GLU A 34 -7.85 -6.64 5.97
CA GLU A 34 -8.23 -6.91 7.35
C GLU A 34 -8.65 -5.61 8.07
N LYS A 35 -7.74 -4.97 8.81
CA LYS A 35 -8.04 -3.87 9.73
C LYS A 35 -8.64 -2.64 9.03
N GLY A 36 -8.22 -2.38 7.80
CA GLY A 36 -8.78 -1.33 6.95
C GLY A 36 -10.04 -1.75 6.21
N ASN A 37 -10.33 -3.07 6.12
CA ASN A 37 -11.49 -3.66 5.46
C ASN A 37 -11.87 -2.99 4.12
N CYS A 38 -10.87 -2.55 3.37
CA CYS A 38 -11.04 -1.73 2.18
C CYS A 38 -11.64 -2.56 1.04
N SER A 39 -11.31 -3.86 1.01
CA SER A 39 -11.79 -4.86 0.05
C SER A 39 -13.30 -5.05 0.04
N THR A 40 -13.99 -4.76 1.15
CA THR A 40 -15.46 -4.83 1.22
C THR A 40 -16.14 -3.78 0.34
N CYS A 41 -15.49 -2.62 0.14
CA CYS A 41 -16.08 -1.51 -0.60
C CYS A 41 -15.43 -1.27 -1.97
N HIS A 42 -14.15 -1.60 -2.13
CA HIS A 42 -13.38 -1.25 -3.31
C HIS A 42 -12.98 -2.47 -4.14
N THR A 43 -12.92 -2.27 -5.45
CA THR A 43 -12.25 -3.20 -6.37
C THR A 43 -10.75 -2.87 -6.42
N LEU A 44 -9.92 -3.89 -6.23
CA LEU A 44 -8.47 -3.89 -6.44
C LEU A 44 -8.01 -5.30 -6.81
N LEU A 45 -7.56 -5.48 -8.05
CA LEU A 45 -7.22 -6.78 -8.64
C LEU A 45 -6.11 -7.52 -7.90
N ASP A 46 -5.04 -6.82 -7.49
CA ASP A 46 -3.93 -7.43 -6.72
C ASP A 46 -4.44 -8.04 -5.40
N ALA A 47 -5.39 -7.38 -4.75
CA ALA A 47 -6.02 -7.86 -3.52
C ALA A 47 -7.08 -8.95 -3.77
N GLY A 48 -7.44 -9.24 -5.03
CA GLY A 48 -8.55 -10.13 -5.37
C GLY A 48 -9.92 -9.58 -4.95
N SER A 49 -10.04 -8.27 -4.76
CA SER A 49 -11.25 -7.61 -4.27
C SER A 49 -12.09 -7.05 -5.42
N ASN A 50 -13.41 -7.07 -5.27
CA ASN A 50 -14.39 -6.67 -6.28
C ASN A 50 -15.54 -5.81 -5.72
N GLY A 51 -15.29 -5.06 -4.64
CA GLY A 51 -16.30 -4.17 -4.07
C GLY A 51 -16.71 -3.05 -5.02
N ASP A 52 -17.98 -2.66 -4.98
CA ASP A 52 -18.62 -1.71 -5.90
C ASP A 52 -19.29 -0.51 -5.19
N ILE A 53 -19.15 -0.41 -3.86
CA ILE A 53 -19.62 0.73 -3.07
C ILE A 53 -18.71 1.95 -3.29
N GLY A 54 -17.40 1.72 -3.25
CA GLY A 54 -16.38 2.70 -3.57
C GLY A 54 -15.92 2.60 -5.03
N PRO A 55 -15.18 3.59 -5.54
CA PRO A 55 -14.62 3.51 -6.89
C PRO A 55 -13.68 2.32 -7.06
N ASN A 56 -13.62 1.80 -8.27
CA ASN A 56 -12.62 0.81 -8.68
C ASN A 56 -11.22 1.45 -8.68
N LEU A 57 -10.35 0.96 -7.79
CA LEU A 57 -9.03 1.55 -7.58
C LEU A 57 -8.11 1.33 -8.78
N ASN A 58 -8.27 0.24 -9.53
CA ASN A 58 -7.53 0.02 -10.78
C ASN A 58 -7.94 0.97 -11.91
N GLU A 59 -9.14 1.56 -11.84
CA GLU A 59 -9.59 2.56 -12.82
C GLU A 59 -9.14 3.96 -12.45
N ILE A 60 -9.34 4.37 -11.19
CA ILE A 60 -9.07 5.75 -10.76
C ILE A 60 -7.60 6.01 -10.42
N LYS A 61 -6.80 4.96 -10.15
CA LYS A 61 -5.35 5.00 -9.89
C LYS A 61 -4.93 6.18 -9.02
N PRO A 62 -5.44 6.26 -7.77
CA PRO A 62 -5.27 7.45 -6.95
C PRO A 62 -3.80 7.61 -6.53
N SER A 63 -3.32 8.85 -6.45
CA SER A 63 -1.98 9.10 -5.92
C SER A 63 -1.92 8.78 -4.42
N PHE A 64 -0.72 8.50 -3.93
CA PHE A 64 -0.44 8.25 -2.53
C PHE A 64 -1.08 9.32 -1.62
N GLU A 65 -0.90 10.61 -1.91
CA GLU A 65 -1.41 11.71 -1.08
C GLU A 65 -2.94 11.73 -1.03
N LYS A 66 -3.59 11.42 -2.16
CA LYS A 66 -5.06 11.33 -2.21
C LYS A 66 -5.56 10.18 -1.34
N ILE A 67 -4.86 9.04 -1.35
CA ILE A 67 -5.21 7.89 -0.51
C ILE A 67 -5.02 8.25 0.96
N ILE A 68 -3.90 8.87 1.35
CA ILE A 68 -3.69 9.36 2.73
C ILE A 68 -4.83 10.27 3.17
N MET A 69 -5.19 11.27 2.35
CA MET A 69 -6.26 12.21 2.71
C MET A 69 -7.62 11.52 2.85
N ALA A 70 -7.96 10.61 1.94
CA ALA A 70 -9.24 9.89 1.97
C ALA A 70 -9.33 8.90 3.14
N VAL A 71 -8.27 8.13 3.40
CA VAL A 71 -8.24 7.15 4.49
C VAL A 71 -8.24 7.84 5.85
N SER A 72 -7.44 8.90 6.03
CA SER A 72 -7.40 9.63 7.31
C SER A 72 -8.72 10.33 7.61
N ASN A 73 -9.27 11.09 6.64
CA ASN A 73 -10.38 12.00 6.90
C ASN A 73 -11.76 11.43 6.51
N GLY A 74 -11.80 10.33 5.78
CA GLY A 74 -13.01 9.87 5.10
C GLY A 74 -13.38 10.77 3.91
N ILE A 75 -14.31 10.28 3.08
CA ILE A 75 -14.87 11.05 1.95
C ILE A 75 -16.24 10.50 1.55
N GLY A 76 -17.27 11.34 1.58
CA GLY A 76 -18.64 10.93 1.28
C GLY A 76 -19.13 9.85 2.25
N VAL A 77 -19.41 8.65 1.73
CA VAL A 77 -19.82 7.49 2.53
C VAL A 77 -18.64 6.68 3.09
N MET A 78 -17.41 6.93 2.62
CA MET A 78 -16.21 6.27 3.14
C MET A 78 -15.86 6.87 4.51
N PRO A 79 -15.83 6.07 5.59
CA PRO A 79 -15.52 6.57 6.92
C PRO A 79 -14.05 7.00 7.04
N ALA A 80 -13.77 7.87 8.01
CA ALA A 80 -12.42 8.15 8.46
C ALA A 80 -11.83 6.94 9.21
N TYR A 81 -10.57 6.60 8.92
CA TYR A 81 -9.82 5.55 9.61
C TYR A 81 -8.80 6.09 10.61
N GLU A 82 -8.66 7.41 10.74
CA GLU A 82 -7.88 7.98 11.85
C GLU A 82 -8.46 7.53 13.20
N GLY A 83 -7.59 7.07 14.09
CA GLY A 83 -7.98 6.47 15.38
C GLY A 83 -8.39 4.99 15.29
N ILE A 84 -8.63 4.46 14.09
CA ILE A 84 -8.79 3.02 13.84
C ILE A 84 -7.45 2.43 13.39
N LEU A 85 -6.85 3.03 12.36
CA LEU A 85 -5.50 2.77 11.89
C LEU A 85 -4.53 3.77 12.51
N THR A 86 -3.31 3.31 12.78
CA THR A 86 -2.17 4.19 13.10
C THR A 86 -1.72 4.94 11.86
N SER A 87 -1.06 6.08 12.02
CA SER A 87 -0.52 6.84 10.87
C SER A 87 0.40 6.00 10.00
N LYS A 88 1.15 5.05 10.59
CA LYS A 88 2.02 4.14 9.83
C LYS A 88 1.23 3.13 9.02
N GLU A 89 0.15 2.56 9.57
CA GLU A 89 -0.73 1.66 8.83
C GLU A 89 -1.43 2.39 7.67
N ILE A 90 -1.85 3.64 7.87
CA ILE A 90 -2.43 4.49 6.81
C ILE A 90 -1.39 4.73 5.70
N GLU A 91 -0.15 5.05 6.06
CA GLU A 91 0.95 5.19 5.11
C GLU A 91 1.18 3.89 4.33
N THR A 92 1.23 2.75 5.01
CA THR A 92 1.51 1.45 4.40
C THR A 92 0.40 0.99 3.46
N VAL A 93 -0.88 1.16 3.81
CA VAL A 93 -1.98 0.86 2.88
C VAL A 93 -2.02 1.83 1.70
N ALA A 94 -1.65 3.10 1.92
CA ALA A 94 -1.57 4.07 0.84
C ALA A 94 -0.47 3.74 -0.18
N ILE A 95 0.72 3.32 0.29
CA ILE A 95 1.80 2.82 -0.59
C ILE A 95 1.28 1.63 -1.40
N TYR A 96 0.71 0.63 -0.72
CA TYR A 96 0.20 -0.57 -1.39
C TYR A 96 -0.85 -0.25 -2.45
N VAL A 97 -1.86 0.56 -2.12
CA VAL A 97 -2.93 0.91 -3.07
C VAL A 97 -2.40 1.74 -4.23
N SER A 98 -1.50 2.71 -4.00
CA SER A 98 -0.94 3.49 -5.11
C SER A 98 -0.11 2.62 -6.04
N GLU A 99 0.67 1.68 -5.51
CA GLU A 99 1.51 0.80 -6.34
C GLU A 99 0.69 -0.26 -7.09
N LYS A 100 -0.30 -0.88 -6.43
CA LYS A 100 -1.06 -1.99 -7.02
C LYS A 100 -2.27 -1.58 -7.85
N SER A 101 -2.61 -0.30 -7.86
CA SER A 101 -3.62 0.23 -8.77
C SER A 101 -3.06 0.59 -10.15
N ASN A 102 -1.74 0.75 -10.28
CA ASN A 102 -1.08 1.17 -11.53
C ASN A 102 -1.04 0.10 -12.62
#